data_AF-A0A2N0AQR1-F1
#
_entry.id   AF-A0A2N0AQR1-F1
#
_cell.length_a   1.000
_cell.length_b   1.000
_cell.length_c   1.000
_cell.angle_alpha   90.00
_cell.angle_beta   90.00
_cell.angle_gamma   90.00
#
_symmetry.space_group_name_H-M   'P 1'
#
loop_
_entity.id
_entity.type
_entity.pdbx_description
1 polymer ?
#
loop_
_entity_poly.entity_id
_entity_poly.type
_entity_poly.pdbx_seq_one_letter_code
_entity_poly.pdbx_strand_id
1 'polypeptide(L)'
;MTLLSIFFATFVSEDLTCIAAGILAKEGKLSLSLAIFFTGLGIFVGDCILYFLGLAIRKGLVQWSFLTNLRQKIENGKFVGEWKLHYRKSIFLSRFLPGTRLTLYLSSGFFALPFFPFLYTSFIAVSIWTTAFVTLVYLYGNILDQYLNHNHTIFFSFVFGFSFYFIYKLFRIGLNPSERDQFLLNLSKLKTLEFWPAPLFYLPLVPYLFYLAIRYKGIRYITIVNPGILASGIAGESKSEILDLIPSETVASSLLVSKIDTNPLDKIQNWMNSEKLQFPIIAKPDKGERGFLIQKVYSIESCRDLIQTYPIDWLFQEYQEGPFEVGVFYYRFPNQEEGRIFSITDKIFPKITGDGISDLETLIKNHQRFRFQSKAHFEHNKHRLNEVLPLGETTSIGSIGNHIQGCMFQDGDHWRTKEMEKKIISIGDSIPGFYFGRFDIRFSDPNQFRTGRGFKIIELNGATSESTNLYDPNFSISQSYSLLFGQWKILFQIGYENDKRGVPLFPYLDLFKLVKNHRNYRKLYSTPESK
;
A
#
# COMPACT_ATOMS: atom_id res chain seq x y z
N MET A 1 -29.94 -27.29 44.36
CA MET A 1 -28.50 -27.36 43.99
C MET A 1 -28.19 -26.60 42.70
N THR A 2 -29.01 -26.69 41.65
CA THR A 2 -28.73 -26.10 40.32
C THR A 2 -28.66 -24.56 40.27
N LEU A 3 -29.55 -23.84 40.99
CA LEU A 3 -29.60 -22.37 40.98
C LEU A 3 -28.40 -21.69 41.66
N LEU A 4 -28.01 -22.19 42.84
CA LEU A 4 -26.82 -21.73 43.55
C LEU A 4 -25.55 -22.03 42.76
N SER A 5 -25.51 -23.18 42.07
CA SER A 5 -24.38 -23.53 41.20
C SER A 5 -24.25 -22.56 40.03
N ILE A 6 -25.37 -22.18 39.38
CA ILE A 6 -25.38 -21.15 38.32
C ILE A 6 -24.90 -19.81 38.88
N PHE A 7 -25.38 -19.39 40.06
CA PHE A 7 -24.95 -18.13 40.68
C PHE A 7 -23.44 -18.10 40.95
N PHE A 8 -22.86 -19.15 41.54
CA PHE A 8 -21.41 -19.15 41.83
C PHE A 8 -20.55 -19.40 40.59
N ALA A 9 -21.06 -20.11 39.59
CA ALA A 9 -20.34 -20.36 38.34
C ALA A 9 -20.03 -19.07 37.57
N THR A 10 -20.85 -18.01 37.73
CA THR A 10 -20.58 -16.72 37.08
C THR A 10 -19.25 -16.10 37.52
N PHE A 11 -18.77 -16.39 38.73
CA PHE A 11 -17.48 -15.89 39.21
C PHE A 11 -16.28 -16.57 38.53
N VAL A 12 -16.47 -17.78 38.00
CA VAL A 12 -15.44 -18.50 37.24
C VAL A 12 -15.49 -18.10 35.77
N SER A 13 -16.69 -18.13 35.18
CA SER A 13 -16.89 -17.70 33.79
C SER A 13 -18.33 -17.27 33.58
N GLU A 14 -18.55 -15.96 33.44
CA GLU A 14 -19.88 -15.39 33.18
C GLU A 14 -20.47 -15.90 31.87
N ASP A 15 -19.67 -15.96 30.79
CA ASP A 15 -20.14 -16.29 29.45
C ASP A 15 -20.52 -17.78 29.33
N LEU A 16 -19.68 -18.69 29.87
CA LEU A 16 -20.01 -20.12 29.93
C LEU A 16 -21.24 -20.39 30.80
N THR A 17 -21.40 -19.62 31.88
CA THR A 17 -22.56 -19.75 32.77
C THR A 17 -23.85 -19.28 32.09
N CYS A 18 -23.81 -18.19 31.30
CA CYS A 18 -24.96 -17.77 30.51
C CYS A 18 -25.37 -18.83 29.47
N ILE A 19 -24.39 -19.47 28.84
CA ILE A 19 -24.63 -20.57 27.88
C ILE A 19 -25.27 -21.76 28.60
N ALA A 20 -24.67 -22.21 29.70
CA ALA A 20 -25.18 -23.33 30.49
C ALA A 20 -26.59 -23.06 31.04
N ALA A 21 -26.85 -21.85 31.53
CA ALA A 21 -28.17 -21.44 32.04
C ALA A 21 -29.23 -21.42 30.92
N GLY A 22 -28.87 -20.95 29.71
CA GLY A 22 -29.75 -20.96 28.54
C GLY A 22 -30.08 -22.38 28.06
N ILE A 23 -29.10 -23.28 28.04
CA ILE A 23 -29.29 -24.71 27.68
C ILE A 23 -30.16 -25.42 28.72
N LEU A 24 -29.88 -25.25 30.02
CA LEU A 24 -30.70 -25.82 31.10
C LEU A 24 -32.14 -25.32 31.08
N ALA A 25 -32.35 -24.06 30.69
CA ALA A 25 -33.68 -23.50 30.50
C ALA A 25 -34.41 -24.13 29.30
N LYS A 26 -33.67 -24.44 28.23
CA LYS A 26 -34.21 -25.07 27.02
C LYS A 26 -34.59 -26.53 27.24
N GLU A 27 -33.79 -27.26 28.00
CA GLU A 27 -34.04 -28.66 28.39
C GLU A 27 -35.22 -28.80 29.40
N GLY A 28 -35.85 -27.69 29.80
CA GLY A 28 -36.95 -27.69 30.76
C GLY A 28 -36.54 -27.93 32.22
N LYS A 29 -35.23 -28.02 32.50
CA LYS A 29 -34.67 -28.24 33.85
C LYS A 29 -34.70 -26.97 34.71
N LEU A 30 -34.87 -25.80 34.09
CA LEU A 30 -34.96 -24.51 34.75
C LEU A 30 -35.94 -23.59 34.01
N SER A 31 -36.68 -22.73 34.69
CA SER A 31 -37.47 -21.72 33.99
C SER A 31 -36.55 -20.62 33.44
N LEU A 32 -36.84 -20.11 32.24
CA LEU A 32 -36.03 -19.06 31.60
C LEU A 32 -35.90 -17.81 32.49
N SER A 33 -36.96 -17.44 33.21
CA SER A 33 -36.94 -16.31 34.14
C SER A 33 -35.97 -16.53 35.31
N LEU A 34 -35.95 -17.74 35.90
CA LEU A 34 -35.02 -18.07 36.97
C LEU A 34 -33.58 -18.18 36.46
N ALA A 35 -33.39 -18.68 35.24
CA ALA A 35 -32.08 -18.74 34.59
C ALA A 35 -31.48 -17.34 34.39
N ILE A 36 -32.26 -16.40 33.83
CA ILE A 36 -31.85 -15.01 33.64
C ILE A 36 -31.58 -14.33 34.99
N PHE A 37 -32.49 -14.52 35.97
CA PHE A 37 -32.39 -13.85 37.26
C PHE A 37 -31.15 -14.28 38.05
N PHE A 38 -30.91 -15.58 38.24
CA PHE A 38 -29.78 -16.06 39.04
C PHE A 38 -28.43 -15.84 38.34
N THR A 39 -28.39 -15.95 37.02
CA THR A 39 -27.18 -15.63 36.24
C THR A 39 -26.88 -14.14 36.30
N GLY A 40 -27.89 -13.29 36.12
CA GLY A 40 -27.75 -11.83 36.17
C GLY A 40 -27.36 -11.34 37.56
N LEU A 41 -27.93 -11.95 38.60
CA LEU A 41 -27.60 -11.65 39.99
C LEU A 41 -26.15 -12.02 40.31
N GLY A 42 -25.68 -13.21 39.89
CA GLY A 42 -24.30 -13.65 40.07
C GLY A 42 -23.30 -12.72 39.39
N ILE A 43 -23.55 -12.38 38.13
CA ILE A 43 -22.76 -11.43 37.37
C ILE A 43 -22.71 -10.05 38.05
N PHE A 44 -23.86 -9.52 38.45
CA PHE A 44 -23.95 -8.19 39.07
C PHE A 44 -23.21 -8.13 40.41
N VAL A 45 -23.31 -9.19 41.22
CA VAL A 45 -22.53 -9.33 42.45
C VAL A 45 -21.03 -9.41 42.13
N GLY A 46 -20.64 -10.12 41.07
CA GLY A 46 -19.26 -10.17 40.57
C GLY A 46 -18.72 -8.79 40.19
N ASP A 47 -19.49 -7.99 39.45
CA ASP A 47 -19.15 -6.60 39.10
C ASP A 47 -18.92 -5.74 40.36
N CYS A 48 -19.78 -5.89 41.37
CA CYS A 48 -19.62 -5.23 42.67
C CYS A 48 -18.36 -5.68 43.40
N ILE A 49 -18.05 -6.99 43.42
CA ILE A 49 -16.84 -7.54 44.03
C ILE A 49 -15.59 -6.94 43.37
N LEU A 50 -15.54 -6.83 42.04
CA LEU A 50 -14.41 -6.23 41.33
C LEU A 50 -14.20 -4.76 41.71
N TYR A 51 -15.29 -3.99 41.81
CA TYR A 51 -15.22 -2.61 42.30
C TYR A 51 -14.68 -2.54 43.73
N PHE A 52 -15.19 -3.35 44.65
CA PHE A 52 -14.73 -3.35 46.03
C PHE A 52 -13.30 -3.89 46.19
N LEU A 53 -12.88 -4.84 45.35
CA LEU A 53 -11.50 -5.33 45.30
C LEU A 53 -10.56 -4.20 44.87
N GLY A 54 -10.92 -3.42 43.86
CA GLY A 54 -10.18 -2.21 43.48
C GLY A 54 -10.05 -1.21 44.63
N LEU A 55 -11.14 -1.01 45.39
CA LEU A 55 -11.17 -0.14 46.56
C LEU A 55 -10.32 -0.70 47.73
N ALA A 56 -10.30 -2.02 47.92
CA ALA A 56 -9.48 -2.69 48.92
C ALA A 56 -7.99 -2.60 48.57
N ILE A 57 -7.62 -2.82 47.30
CA ILE A 57 -6.27 -2.60 46.78
C ILE A 57 -5.84 -1.14 47.03
N ARG A 58 -6.73 -0.18 46.79
CA ARG A 58 -6.49 1.23 47.12
C ARG A 58 -6.22 1.45 48.61
N LYS A 59 -6.98 0.81 49.51
CA LYS A 59 -6.81 1.00 50.96
C LYS A 59 -5.58 0.25 51.53
N GLY A 60 -5.25 -0.91 50.99
CA GLY A 60 -4.21 -1.81 51.52
C GLY A 60 -2.83 -1.67 50.88
N LEU A 61 -2.73 -1.35 49.58
CA LEU A 61 -1.46 -1.38 48.82
C LEU A 61 -0.93 0.01 48.44
N VAL A 62 -1.65 1.09 48.79
CA VAL A 62 -1.21 2.49 48.54
C VAL A 62 -0.04 2.93 49.42
N GLN A 63 0.45 2.08 50.32
CA GLN A 63 1.69 2.31 51.08
C GLN A 63 2.96 1.98 50.27
N TRP A 64 2.85 1.35 49.10
CA TRP A 64 4.00 1.03 48.23
C TRP A 64 4.26 2.13 47.21
N SER A 65 5.49 2.67 47.22
CA SER A 65 5.95 3.79 46.37
C SER A 65 5.80 3.55 44.86
N PHE A 66 5.79 2.29 44.41
CA PHE A 66 5.57 1.92 43.01
C PHE A 66 4.13 2.18 42.55
N LEU A 67 3.13 1.82 43.37
CA LEU A 67 1.72 1.95 43.01
C LEU A 67 1.22 3.40 43.10
N THR A 68 1.81 4.21 43.98
CA THR A 68 1.55 5.65 44.05
C THR A 68 2.10 6.38 42.82
N ASN A 69 3.31 6.03 42.36
CA ASN A 69 3.89 6.56 41.12
C ASN A 69 3.11 6.14 39.87
N LEU A 70 2.67 4.87 39.80
CA LEU A 70 1.84 4.37 38.69
C LEU A 70 0.49 5.08 38.63
N ARG A 71 -0.14 5.32 39.80
CA ARG A 71 -1.39 6.07 39.91
C ARG A 71 -1.25 7.50 39.40
N GLN A 72 -0.23 8.25 39.84
CA GLN A 72 0.01 9.63 39.38
C GLN A 72 0.28 9.68 37.88
N LYS A 73 1.06 8.74 37.34
CA LYS A 73 1.37 8.66 35.91
C LYS A 73 0.12 8.39 35.06
N ILE A 74 -0.79 7.54 35.54
CA ILE A 74 -2.03 7.19 34.85
C ILE A 74 -3.09 8.31 35.00
N GLU A 75 -3.23 8.92 36.19
CA GLU A 75 -4.13 10.06 36.42
C GLU A 75 -3.77 11.28 35.55
N ASN A 76 -2.49 11.51 35.26
CA ASN A 76 -2.02 12.59 34.38
C ASN A 76 -2.24 12.31 32.88
N GLY A 77 -2.70 11.12 32.50
CA GLY A 77 -3.00 10.77 31.12
C GLY A 77 -4.34 11.35 30.65
N LYS A 78 -4.36 11.97 29.46
CA LYS A 78 -5.57 12.52 28.82
C LYS A 78 -6.76 11.53 28.82
N PHE A 79 -6.46 10.24 28.62
CA PHE A 79 -7.44 9.15 28.58
C PHE A 79 -8.25 8.98 29.88
N VAL A 80 -7.64 9.18 31.05
CA VAL A 80 -8.32 9.02 32.34
C VAL A 80 -9.26 10.21 32.61
N GLY A 81 -8.88 11.42 32.16
CA GLY A 81 -9.74 12.60 32.21
C GLY A 81 -11.01 12.42 31.39
N GLU A 82 -10.89 11.99 30.14
CA GLU A 82 -12.03 11.70 29.26
C GLU A 82 -12.89 10.54 29.77
N TRP A 83 -12.27 9.48 30.28
CA TRP A 83 -12.98 8.36 30.88
C TRP A 83 -13.83 8.80 32.09
N LYS A 84 -13.30 9.65 32.97
CA LYS A 84 -14.05 10.21 34.11
C LYS A 84 -15.25 11.05 33.65
N LEU A 85 -15.10 11.85 32.59
CA LEU A 85 -16.20 12.65 32.01
C LEU A 85 -17.31 11.76 31.43
N HIS A 86 -16.96 10.61 30.86
CA HIS A 86 -17.90 9.66 30.25
C HIS A 86 -18.05 8.36 31.06
N TYR A 87 -17.90 8.44 32.38
CA TYR A 87 -17.80 7.27 33.27
C TYR A 87 -18.97 6.29 33.12
N ARG A 88 -20.21 6.78 33.18
CA ARG A 88 -21.43 5.96 33.03
C ARG A 88 -21.45 5.25 31.67
N LYS A 89 -21.22 5.98 30.58
CA LYS A 89 -21.19 5.40 29.22
C LYS A 89 -20.10 4.32 29.10
N SER A 90 -18.95 4.54 29.74
CA SER A 90 -17.83 3.61 29.69
C SER A 90 -18.11 2.31 30.45
N ILE A 91 -18.73 2.39 31.63
CA ILE A 91 -19.18 1.20 32.38
C ILE A 91 -20.21 0.42 31.57
N PHE A 92 -21.21 1.11 31.01
CA PHE A 92 -22.23 0.48 30.17
C PHE A 92 -21.64 -0.23 28.95
N LEU A 93 -20.80 0.46 28.17
CA LEU A 93 -20.21 -0.06 26.93
C LEU A 93 -19.19 -1.17 27.18
N SER A 94 -18.51 -1.15 28.33
CA SER A 94 -17.54 -2.20 28.67
C SER A 94 -18.17 -3.59 28.68
N ARG A 95 -19.46 -3.70 28.99
CA ARG A 95 -20.21 -4.97 28.97
C ARG A 95 -20.22 -5.62 27.59
N PHE A 96 -20.24 -4.82 26.54
CA PHE A 96 -20.33 -5.25 25.15
C PHE A 96 -18.95 -5.40 24.47
N LEU A 97 -17.85 -5.09 25.18
CA LEU A 97 -16.48 -5.12 24.67
C LEU A 97 -15.62 -6.14 25.44
N PRO A 98 -15.18 -7.23 24.78
CA PRO A 98 -14.35 -8.27 25.43
C PRO A 98 -13.09 -7.70 26.09
N GLY A 99 -12.74 -8.21 27.28
CA GLY A 99 -11.52 -7.85 28.01
C GLY A 99 -11.53 -6.48 28.72
N THR A 100 -12.50 -5.61 28.45
CA THR A 100 -12.51 -4.24 29.03
C THR A 100 -13.11 -4.15 30.44
N ARG A 101 -14.06 -5.04 30.78
CA ARG A 101 -14.81 -5.03 32.05
C ARG A 101 -13.92 -5.16 33.29
N LEU A 102 -13.08 -6.21 33.32
CA LEU A 102 -12.20 -6.49 34.46
C LEU A 102 -11.33 -5.27 34.78
N THR A 103 -10.70 -4.72 33.74
CA THR A 103 -9.85 -3.54 33.86
C THR A 103 -10.64 -2.33 34.33
N LEU A 104 -11.78 -2.01 33.71
CA LEU A 104 -12.55 -0.81 34.03
C LEU A 104 -13.21 -0.88 35.41
N TYR A 105 -13.74 -2.02 35.83
CA TYR A 105 -14.45 -2.16 37.11
C TYR A 105 -13.47 -2.16 38.28
N LEU A 106 -12.35 -2.88 38.15
CA LEU A 106 -11.25 -2.84 39.12
C LEU A 106 -10.65 -1.43 39.20
N SER A 107 -10.40 -0.78 38.06
CA SER A 107 -9.88 0.59 38.01
C SER A 107 -10.84 1.59 38.63
N SER A 108 -12.15 1.41 38.45
CA SER A 108 -13.18 2.26 39.05
C SER A 108 -13.10 2.27 40.57
N GLY A 109 -12.89 1.09 41.18
CA GLY A 109 -12.64 0.95 42.61
C GLY A 109 -11.28 1.53 43.04
N PHE A 110 -10.23 1.26 42.26
CA PHE A 110 -8.86 1.72 42.53
C PHE A 110 -8.74 3.25 42.54
N PHE A 111 -9.39 3.93 41.59
CA PHE A 111 -9.46 5.41 41.54
C PHE A 111 -10.57 6.00 42.41
N ALA A 112 -11.37 5.16 43.07
CA ALA A 112 -12.51 5.53 43.90
C ALA A 112 -13.48 6.50 43.23
N LEU A 113 -13.86 6.15 42.01
CA LEU A 113 -14.95 6.79 41.29
C LEU A 113 -16.29 6.53 42.02
N PRO A 114 -17.34 7.33 41.81
CA PRO A 114 -18.55 7.21 42.62
C PRO A 114 -19.25 5.86 42.42
N PHE A 115 -19.53 5.15 43.52
CA PHE A 115 -20.11 3.81 43.53
C PHE A 115 -21.54 3.78 43.00
N PHE A 116 -22.39 4.74 43.36
CA PHE A 116 -23.79 4.72 42.92
C PHE A 116 -23.95 4.81 41.39
N PRO A 117 -23.23 5.71 40.66
CA PRO A 117 -23.13 5.68 39.20
C PRO A 117 -22.69 4.36 38.61
N PHE A 118 -21.73 3.69 39.24
CA PHE A 118 -21.30 2.36 38.83
C PHE A 118 -22.43 1.33 39.03
N LEU A 119 -23.04 1.32 40.21
CA LEU A 119 -24.02 0.34 40.65
C LEU A 119 -25.24 0.28 39.71
N TYR A 120 -25.94 1.40 39.47
CA TYR A 120 -27.12 1.35 38.60
C TYR A 120 -26.74 1.13 37.13
N THR A 121 -25.58 1.62 36.69
CA THR A 121 -25.16 1.46 35.29
C THR A 121 -24.78 0.02 34.99
N SER A 122 -24.03 -0.63 35.89
CA SER A 122 -23.74 -2.06 35.82
C SER A 122 -25.03 -2.87 35.93
N PHE A 123 -25.95 -2.55 36.85
CA PHE A 123 -27.24 -3.25 36.97
C PHE A 123 -28.04 -3.25 35.66
N ILE A 124 -28.17 -2.08 35.03
CA ILE A 124 -28.88 -1.95 33.74
C ILE A 124 -28.14 -2.73 32.64
N ALA A 125 -26.81 -2.58 32.55
CA ALA A 125 -26.01 -3.28 31.54
C ALA A 125 -26.10 -4.81 31.69
N VAL A 126 -26.00 -5.32 32.93
CA VAL A 126 -26.11 -6.75 33.25
C VAL A 126 -27.51 -7.27 32.96
N SER A 127 -28.55 -6.51 33.31
CA SER A 127 -29.94 -6.92 33.04
C SER A 127 -30.20 -7.06 31.54
N ILE A 128 -29.77 -6.08 30.74
CA ILE A 128 -29.91 -6.11 29.28
C ILE A 128 -29.09 -7.26 28.69
N TRP A 129 -27.80 -7.35 29.06
CA TRP A 129 -26.89 -8.36 28.53
C TRP A 129 -27.33 -9.77 28.85
N THR A 130 -27.64 -10.05 30.11
CA THR A 130 -27.99 -11.41 30.56
C THR A 130 -29.32 -11.85 29.96
N THR A 131 -30.31 -10.96 29.91
CA THR A 131 -31.59 -11.26 29.26
C THR A 131 -31.36 -11.56 27.78
N ALA A 132 -30.65 -10.70 27.06
CA ALA A 132 -30.39 -10.91 25.64
C ALA A 132 -29.61 -12.21 25.39
N PHE A 133 -28.55 -12.47 26.14
CA PHE A 133 -27.63 -13.58 25.87
C PHE A 133 -28.21 -14.94 26.30
N VAL A 134 -28.82 -15.04 27.48
CA VAL A 134 -29.47 -16.27 27.95
C VAL A 134 -30.69 -16.61 27.09
N THR A 135 -31.51 -15.60 26.71
CA THR A 135 -32.63 -15.82 25.80
C THR A 135 -32.16 -16.23 24.40
N LEU A 136 -31.07 -15.65 23.89
CA LEU A 136 -30.49 -16.05 22.61
C LEU A 136 -30.06 -17.53 22.66
N VAL A 137 -29.36 -17.96 23.70
CA VAL A 137 -28.96 -19.36 23.86
C VAL A 137 -30.19 -20.27 24.02
N TYR A 138 -31.22 -19.85 24.75
CA TYR A 138 -32.47 -20.60 24.86
C TYR A 138 -33.17 -20.79 23.51
N LEU A 139 -33.16 -19.78 22.64
CA LEU A 139 -33.77 -19.84 21.31
C LEU A 139 -32.93 -20.68 20.33
N TYR A 140 -31.61 -20.53 20.35
CA TYR A 140 -30.68 -21.07 19.36
C TYR A 140 -29.85 -22.28 19.83
N GLY A 141 -30.04 -22.78 21.05
CA GLY A 141 -29.21 -23.85 21.65
C GLY A 141 -29.04 -25.10 20.79
N ASN A 142 -30.09 -25.48 20.02
CA ASN A 142 -30.04 -26.64 19.11
C ASN A 142 -29.02 -26.47 17.96
N ILE A 143 -28.71 -25.23 17.55
CA ILE A 143 -27.71 -24.96 16.51
C ILE A 143 -26.30 -25.12 17.09
N LEU A 144 -26.10 -24.76 18.36
CA LEU A 144 -24.82 -24.89 19.08
C LEU A 144 -24.44 -26.35 19.35
N ASP A 145 -25.40 -27.21 19.70
CA ASP A 145 -25.17 -28.65 19.89
C ASP A 145 -24.80 -29.37 18.58
N GLN A 146 -25.35 -28.91 17.43
CA GLN A 146 -24.90 -29.38 16.11
C GLN A 146 -23.51 -28.83 15.74
N TYR A 147 -23.13 -27.66 16.26
CA TYR A 147 -21.86 -26.98 15.96
C TYR A 147 -20.65 -27.56 16.70
N LEU A 148 -20.84 -27.99 17.95
CA LEU A 148 -19.76 -28.56 18.79
C LEU A 148 -19.39 -29.99 18.39
N ASN A 149 -20.28 -30.71 17.70
CA ASN A 149 -20.11 -32.12 17.34
C ASN A 149 -19.56 -32.38 15.92
N HIS A 150 -19.14 -31.36 15.15
CA HIS A 150 -18.59 -31.55 13.80
C HIS A 150 -17.15 -31.00 13.64
N ASN A 151 -16.30 -31.73 12.91
CA ASN A 151 -14.87 -31.45 12.60
C ASN A 151 -14.57 -30.12 11.87
N HIS A 152 -15.55 -29.23 11.70
CA HIS A 152 -15.40 -27.95 10.99
C HIS A 152 -15.24 -26.72 11.91
N THR A 153 -14.94 -26.93 13.20
CA THR A 153 -14.82 -25.88 14.24
C THR A 153 -13.93 -24.69 13.83
N ILE A 154 -12.89 -24.93 13.02
CA ILE A 154 -11.96 -23.90 12.55
C ILE A 154 -12.59 -23.01 11.47
N PHE A 155 -13.19 -23.58 10.42
CA PHE A 155 -13.83 -22.82 9.34
C PHE A 155 -14.94 -21.92 9.89
N PHE A 156 -15.73 -22.48 10.77
CA PHE A 156 -16.83 -21.80 11.44
C PHE A 156 -16.37 -20.68 12.38
N SER A 157 -15.26 -20.88 13.10
CA SER A 157 -14.60 -19.80 13.87
C SER A 157 -14.12 -18.67 12.96
N PHE A 158 -13.57 -18.98 11.78
CA PHE A 158 -13.17 -17.96 10.79
C PHE A 158 -14.36 -17.19 10.24
N VAL A 159 -15.45 -17.86 9.87
CA VAL A 159 -16.68 -17.21 9.39
C VAL A 159 -17.24 -16.29 10.46
N PHE A 160 -17.31 -16.76 11.72
CA PHE A 160 -17.80 -15.95 12.83
C PHE A 160 -16.90 -14.74 13.10
N GLY A 161 -15.59 -14.93 13.17
CA GLY A 161 -14.62 -13.84 13.34
C GLY A 161 -14.66 -12.83 12.21
N PHE A 162 -14.80 -13.30 10.96
CA PHE A 162 -14.94 -12.43 9.79
C PHE A 162 -16.25 -11.66 9.81
N SER A 163 -17.36 -12.30 10.21
CA SER A 163 -18.66 -11.63 10.35
C SER A 163 -18.60 -10.52 11.41
N PHE A 164 -17.96 -10.77 12.55
CA PHE A 164 -17.79 -9.77 13.60
C PHE A 164 -16.90 -8.62 13.15
N TYR A 165 -15.77 -8.92 12.48
CA TYR A 165 -14.91 -7.91 11.88
C TYR A 165 -15.65 -7.07 10.84
N PHE A 166 -16.48 -7.71 10.00
CA PHE A 166 -17.28 -7.03 8.99
C PHE A 166 -18.32 -6.11 9.62
N ILE A 167 -19.05 -6.57 10.63
CA ILE A 167 -20.00 -5.75 11.39
C ILE A 167 -19.28 -4.58 12.09
N TYR A 168 -18.14 -4.82 12.74
CA TYR A 168 -17.32 -3.76 13.34
C TYR A 168 -16.89 -2.71 12.30
N LYS A 169 -16.47 -3.16 11.12
CA LYS A 169 -16.06 -2.26 10.03
C LYS A 169 -17.24 -1.46 9.48
N LEU A 170 -18.40 -2.08 9.30
CA LEU A 170 -19.64 -1.38 8.92
C LEU A 170 -20.05 -0.35 9.96
N PHE A 171 -19.97 -0.71 11.25
CA PHE A 171 -20.27 0.20 12.35
C PHE A 171 -19.33 1.41 12.37
N ARG A 172 -18.02 1.20 12.18
CA ARG A 172 -17.06 2.31 12.05
C ARG A 172 -17.31 3.19 10.83
N ILE A 173 -17.59 2.60 9.68
CA ILE A 173 -17.96 3.33 8.46
C ILE A 173 -19.24 4.16 8.69
N GLY A 174 -20.21 3.65 9.46
CA GLY A 174 -21.42 4.38 9.80
C GLY A 174 -21.19 5.57 10.74
N LEU A 175 -20.30 5.42 11.72
CA LEU A 175 -20.04 6.46 12.74
C LEU A 175 -19.00 7.51 12.33
N ASN A 176 -18.01 7.14 11.52
CA ASN A 176 -16.89 8.03 11.16
C ASN A 176 -17.00 8.49 9.69
N PRO A 177 -17.35 9.76 9.43
CA PRO A 177 -17.47 10.30 8.08
C PRO A 177 -16.20 10.11 7.23
N SER A 178 -15.02 10.28 7.84
CA SER A 178 -13.74 10.14 7.12
C SER A 178 -13.50 8.71 6.60
N GLU A 179 -13.86 7.70 7.39
CA GLU A 179 -13.77 6.30 6.98
C GLU A 179 -14.80 5.95 5.90
N ARG A 180 -16.00 6.54 5.99
CA ARG A 180 -17.02 6.41 4.95
C ARG A 180 -16.54 6.97 3.62
N ASP A 181 -15.99 8.17 3.62
CA ASP A 181 -15.52 8.81 2.39
C ASP A 181 -14.35 8.02 1.78
N GLN A 182 -13.43 7.53 2.60
CA GLN A 182 -12.34 6.66 2.14
C GLN A 182 -12.85 5.32 1.61
N PHE A 183 -13.86 4.72 2.23
CA PHE A 183 -14.49 3.49 1.75
C PHE A 183 -15.17 3.69 0.39
N LEU A 184 -15.95 4.76 0.23
CA LEU A 184 -16.60 5.12 -1.04
C LEU A 184 -15.56 5.42 -2.14
N LEU A 185 -14.48 6.13 -1.80
CA LEU A 185 -13.37 6.37 -2.71
C LEU A 185 -12.74 5.06 -3.17
N ASN A 186 -12.44 4.13 -2.25
CA ASN A 186 -11.89 2.82 -2.59
C ASN A 186 -12.84 1.97 -3.44
N LEU A 187 -14.15 2.02 -3.18
CA LEU A 187 -15.14 1.33 -4.00
C LEU A 187 -15.21 1.93 -5.42
N SER A 188 -15.12 3.24 -5.53
CA SER A 188 -15.13 3.91 -6.84
C SER A 188 -13.87 3.66 -7.68
N LYS A 189 -12.72 3.35 -7.05
CA LYS A 189 -11.50 2.88 -7.75
C LYS A 189 -11.73 1.57 -8.52
N LEU A 190 -12.64 0.71 -8.06
CA LEU A 190 -12.89 -0.58 -8.72
C LEU A 190 -13.60 -0.44 -10.07
N LYS A 191 -14.16 0.72 -10.37
CA LYS A 191 -14.83 0.98 -11.66
C LYS A 191 -13.85 1.10 -12.83
N THR A 192 -12.61 1.48 -12.54
CA THR A 192 -11.59 1.79 -13.54
C THR A 192 -10.36 0.93 -13.30
N LEU A 193 -10.00 0.12 -14.29
CA LEU A 193 -8.95 -0.90 -14.19
C LEU A 193 -7.59 -0.31 -13.75
N GLU A 194 -7.26 0.92 -14.18
CA GLU A 194 -6.02 1.61 -13.80
C GLU A 194 -5.84 1.77 -12.28
N PHE A 195 -6.93 1.75 -11.49
CA PHE A 195 -6.88 1.90 -10.03
C PHE A 195 -7.13 0.61 -9.27
N TRP A 196 -7.22 -0.53 -9.94
CA TRP A 196 -7.40 -1.81 -9.26
C TRP A 196 -6.23 -2.09 -8.30
N PRO A 197 -6.51 -2.61 -7.09
CA PRO A 197 -5.45 -3.06 -6.21
C PRO A 197 -4.58 -4.11 -6.90
N ALA A 198 -3.26 -4.00 -6.78
CA ALA A 198 -2.32 -4.91 -7.45
C ALA A 198 -2.62 -6.41 -7.23
N PRO A 199 -2.98 -6.89 -6.02
CA PRO A 199 -3.35 -8.30 -5.85
C PRO A 199 -4.56 -8.71 -6.69
N LEU A 200 -5.57 -7.84 -6.84
CA LEU A 200 -6.74 -8.10 -7.66
C LEU A 200 -6.38 -8.13 -9.14
N PHE A 201 -5.57 -7.17 -9.59
CA PHE A 201 -5.13 -7.05 -10.98
C PHE A 201 -4.23 -8.21 -11.43
N TYR A 202 -3.31 -8.67 -10.58
CA TYR A 202 -2.38 -9.74 -10.96
C TYR A 202 -2.86 -11.16 -10.60
N LEU A 203 -3.96 -11.33 -9.87
CA LEU A 203 -4.46 -12.67 -9.52
C LEU A 203 -4.71 -13.57 -10.74
N PRO A 204 -5.33 -13.10 -11.84
CA PRO A 204 -5.54 -13.94 -13.02
C PRO A 204 -4.25 -14.35 -13.74
N LEU A 205 -3.15 -13.63 -13.51
CA LEU A 205 -1.83 -13.96 -14.06
C LEU A 205 -1.17 -15.13 -13.35
N VAL A 206 -1.48 -15.39 -12.08
CA VAL A 206 -0.83 -16.43 -11.28
C VAL A 206 -0.93 -17.83 -11.92
N PRO A 207 -2.13 -18.34 -12.30
CA PRO A 207 -2.25 -19.64 -12.97
C PRO A 207 -1.47 -19.71 -14.29
N TYR A 208 -1.43 -18.59 -15.03
CA TYR A 208 -0.73 -18.52 -16.30
C TYR A 208 0.80 -18.55 -16.11
N LEU A 209 1.33 -17.91 -15.07
CA LEU A 209 2.75 -18.01 -14.71
C LEU A 209 3.14 -19.44 -14.32
N PHE A 210 2.28 -20.18 -13.62
CA PHE A 210 2.50 -21.61 -13.35
C PHE A 210 2.57 -22.41 -14.65
N TYR A 211 1.65 -22.18 -15.58
CA TYR A 211 1.68 -22.81 -16.89
C TYR A 211 2.98 -22.49 -17.66
N LEU A 212 3.40 -21.22 -17.70
CA LEU A 212 4.64 -20.81 -18.36
C LEU A 212 5.87 -21.44 -17.71
N ALA A 213 5.92 -21.48 -16.37
CA ALA A 213 7.02 -22.12 -15.64
C ALA A 213 7.15 -23.61 -15.97
N ILE A 214 6.03 -24.33 -16.10
CA ILE A 214 6.04 -25.74 -16.53
C ILE A 214 6.48 -25.85 -18.00
N ARG A 215 5.86 -25.06 -18.90
CA ARG A 215 6.13 -25.09 -20.34
C ARG A 215 7.59 -24.82 -20.67
N TYR A 216 8.19 -23.84 -20.00
CA TYR A 216 9.57 -23.43 -20.22
C TYR A 216 10.57 -24.05 -19.22
N LYS A 217 10.14 -25.01 -18.39
CA LYS A 217 10.97 -25.81 -17.47
C LYS A 217 11.61 -25.04 -16.30
N GLY A 218 11.07 -23.90 -15.92
CA GLY A 218 11.56 -23.15 -14.76
C GLY A 218 11.15 -21.68 -14.77
N ILE A 219 11.09 -21.08 -13.58
CA ILE A 219 10.83 -19.64 -13.43
C ILE A 219 12.12 -18.80 -13.51
N ARG A 220 13.29 -19.43 -13.34
CA ARG A 220 14.59 -18.74 -13.27
C ARG A 220 15.06 -18.14 -14.59
N TYR A 221 14.46 -18.53 -15.70
CA TYR A 221 14.81 -18.02 -17.02
C TYR A 221 14.61 -16.51 -17.15
N ILE A 222 13.75 -15.91 -16.31
CA ILE A 222 13.60 -14.46 -16.25
C ILE A 222 14.90 -13.74 -15.87
N THR A 223 15.85 -14.41 -15.21
CA THR A 223 17.14 -13.84 -14.78
C THR A 223 18.17 -13.73 -15.91
N ILE A 224 17.90 -14.37 -17.05
CA ILE A 224 18.78 -14.39 -18.23
C ILE A 224 18.08 -13.86 -19.47
N VAL A 225 16.98 -13.13 -19.31
CA VAL A 225 16.27 -12.48 -20.41
C VAL A 225 17.15 -11.42 -21.07
N ASN A 226 17.85 -10.62 -20.25
CA ASN A 226 18.79 -9.60 -20.70
C ASN A 226 20.17 -9.88 -20.09
N PRO A 227 21.01 -10.74 -20.70
CA PRO A 227 22.33 -11.07 -20.17
C PRO A 227 23.28 -9.87 -20.01
N GLY A 228 23.05 -8.79 -20.76
CA GLY A 228 23.82 -7.54 -20.67
C GLY A 228 23.45 -6.66 -19.47
N ILE A 229 22.38 -6.99 -18.75
CA ILE A 229 21.91 -6.23 -17.58
C ILE A 229 22.01 -7.11 -16.34
N LEU A 230 22.50 -6.55 -15.23
CA LEU A 230 22.62 -7.26 -13.95
C LEU A 230 21.29 -7.94 -13.56
N ALA A 231 21.33 -9.27 -13.42
CA ALA A 231 20.15 -10.10 -13.14
C ALA A 231 18.95 -9.78 -14.05
N SER A 232 19.19 -9.40 -15.31
CA SER A 232 18.20 -8.93 -16.27
C SER A 232 17.36 -7.71 -15.85
N GLY A 233 17.78 -6.94 -14.83
CA GLY A 233 17.01 -5.81 -14.29
C GLY A 233 15.94 -6.23 -13.29
N ILE A 234 16.18 -7.29 -12.52
CA ILE A 234 15.28 -7.75 -11.45
C ILE A 234 15.44 -6.91 -10.16
N ALA A 235 16.66 -6.51 -9.84
CA ALA A 235 16.96 -5.68 -8.68
C ALA A 235 18.42 -5.19 -8.71
N GLY A 236 18.63 -3.94 -8.31
CA GLY A 236 19.96 -3.43 -7.96
C GLY A 236 20.88 -3.15 -9.14
N GLU A 237 20.35 -3.16 -10.36
CA GLU A 237 21.01 -2.67 -11.56
C GLU A 237 21.40 -1.20 -11.43
N SER A 238 22.56 -0.86 -12.00
CA SER A 238 23.03 0.53 -12.11
C SER A 238 22.37 1.19 -13.31
N LYS A 239 21.78 2.37 -13.12
CA LYS A 239 21.23 3.13 -14.25
C LYS A 239 22.33 3.63 -15.16
N SER A 240 23.46 4.08 -14.61
CA SER A 240 24.60 4.53 -15.42
C SER A 240 25.11 3.42 -16.34
N GLU A 241 25.37 2.21 -15.80
CA GLU A 241 25.81 1.06 -16.60
C GLU A 241 24.82 0.72 -17.72
N ILE A 242 23.51 0.82 -17.49
CA ILE A 242 22.50 0.55 -18.52
C ILE A 242 22.50 1.65 -19.59
N LEU A 243 22.58 2.92 -19.20
CA LEU A 243 22.58 4.03 -20.15
C LEU A 243 23.84 4.04 -21.02
N ASP A 244 24.98 3.60 -20.48
CA ASP A 244 26.24 3.46 -21.21
C ASP A 244 26.19 2.40 -22.32
N LEU A 245 25.23 1.46 -22.28
CA LEU A 245 25.00 0.49 -23.36
C LEU A 245 24.24 1.09 -24.55
N ILE A 246 23.62 2.25 -24.39
CA ILE A 246 22.79 2.90 -25.41
C ILE A 246 23.67 3.85 -26.24
N PRO A 247 23.47 3.95 -27.56
CA PRO A 247 24.18 4.93 -28.38
C PRO A 247 24.01 6.37 -27.85
N SER A 248 25.15 7.03 -27.57
CA SER A 248 25.22 8.28 -26.81
C SER A 248 24.45 9.43 -27.46
N GLU A 249 24.30 9.42 -28.78
CA GLU A 249 23.55 10.43 -29.51
C GLU A 249 22.04 10.41 -29.18
N THR A 250 21.51 9.25 -28.78
CA THR A 250 20.07 9.03 -28.51
C THR A 250 19.70 9.08 -27.04
N VAL A 251 20.67 9.00 -26.13
CA VAL A 251 20.44 9.07 -24.69
C VAL A 251 20.60 10.50 -24.17
N ALA A 252 19.85 10.85 -23.11
CA ALA A 252 20.05 12.11 -22.41
C ALA A 252 21.41 12.09 -21.68
N SER A 253 22.17 13.16 -21.81
CA SER A 253 23.53 13.26 -21.23
C SER A 253 23.46 13.04 -19.72
N SER A 254 24.40 12.28 -19.16
CA SER A 254 24.39 11.94 -17.74
C SER A 254 25.78 11.78 -17.14
N LEU A 255 25.87 11.97 -15.82
CA LEU A 255 27.08 11.87 -15.03
C LEU A 255 26.82 11.05 -13.76
N LEU A 256 27.58 9.97 -13.57
CA LEU A 256 27.64 9.27 -12.29
C LEU A 256 28.58 9.99 -11.32
N VAL A 257 28.05 10.36 -10.16
CA VAL A 257 28.80 10.89 -9.01
C VAL A 257 28.72 9.86 -7.90
N SER A 258 29.86 9.26 -7.56
CA SER A 258 29.91 8.26 -6.50
C SER A 258 29.97 8.93 -5.13
N LYS A 259 29.41 8.28 -4.11
CA LYS A 259 29.49 8.74 -2.71
C LYS A 259 30.92 8.86 -2.17
N ILE A 260 31.91 8.24 -2.82
CA ILE A 260 33.33 8.30 -2.46
C ILE A 260 34.12 9.35 -3.25
N ASP A 261 33.48 10.07 -4.19
CA ASP A 261 34.13 11.12 -4.96
C ASP A 261 34.55 12.27 -4.02
N THR A 262 35.80 12.73 -4.16
CA THR A 262 36.36 13.78 -3.28
C THR A 262 35.85 15.18 -3.61
N ASN A 263 35.61 15.48 -4.90
CA ASN A 263 35.16 16.78 -5.39
C ASN A 263 33.91 16.64 -6.29
N PRO A 264 32.76 16.21 -5.74
CA PRO A 264 31.56 15.91 -6.54
C PRO A 264 30.98 17.14 -7.23
N LEU A 265 31.06 18.33 -6.61
CA LEU A 265 30.51 19.56 -7.17
C LEU A 265 31.30 20.05 -8.38
N ASP A 266 32.63 19.99 -8.33
CA ASP A 266 33.48 20.35 -9.47
C ASP A 266 33.24 19.41 -10.65
N LYS A 267 33.04 18.12 -10.37
CA LYS A 267 32.70 17.11 -11.38
C LYS A 267 31.38 17.45 -12.08
N ILE A 268 30.35 17.83 -11.31
CA ILE A 268 29.04 18.27 -11.85
C ILE A 268 29.20 19.54 -12.68
N GLN A 269 29.90 20.55 -12.17
CA GLN A 269 30.09 21.82 -12.88
C GLN A 269 30.86 21.63 -14.18
N ASN A 270 31.93 20.83 -14.18
CA ASN A 270 32.71 20.52 -15.37
C ASN A 270 31.89 19.79 -16.43
N TRP A 271 31.10 18.79 -16.03
CA TRP A 271 30.18 18.08 -16.91
C TRP A 271 29.13 19.01 -17.51
N MET A 272 28.48 19.86 -16.70
CA MET A 272 27.51 20.84 -17.19
C MET A 272 28.15 21.81 -18.19
N ASN A 273 29.39 22.26 -17.92
CA ASN A 273 30.11 23.16 -18.82
C ASN A 273 30.47 22.46 -20.16
N SER A 274 30.95 21.21 -20.12
CA SER A 274 31.31 20.46 -21.33
C SER A 274 30.10 20.15 -22.21
N GLU A 275 28.97 19.84 -21.58
CA GLU A 275 27.71 19.50 -22.24
C GLU A 275 26.84 20.73 -22.54
N LYS A 276 27.30 21.93 -22.14
CA LYS A 276 26.60 23.21 -22.28
C LYS A 276 25.19 23.19 -21.65
N LEU A 277 25.06 22.52 -20.51
CA LEU A 277 23.80 22.37 -19.78
C LEU A 277 23.54 23.57 -18.88
N GLN A 278 22.26 23.86 -18.67
CA GLN A 278 21.78 24.82 -17.69
C GLN A 278 20.89 24.12 -16.67
N PHE A 279 20.73 24.75 -15.50
CA PHE A 279 19.71 24.31 -14.57
C PHE A 279 18.29 24.58 -15.13
N PRO A 280 17.30 23.74 -14.80
CA PRO A 280 17.41 22.60 -13.89
C PRO A 280 18.04 21.35 -14.53
N ILE A 281 18.63 20.49 -13.69
CA ILE A 281 19.05 19.12 -14.04
C ILE A 281 18.28 18.10 -13.21
N ILE A 282 18.27 16.83 -13.62
CA ILE A 282 17.68 15.74 -12.86
C ILE A 282 18.76 15.07 -12.02
N ALA A 283 18.47 14.83 -10.74
CA ALA A 283 19.24 13.94 -9.88
C ALA A 283 18.39 12.71 -9.53
N LYS A 284 18.94 11.52 -9.76
CA LYS A 284 18.30 10.25 -9.40
C LYS A 284 19.33 9.30 -8.77
N PRO A 285 18.97 8.49 -7.77
CA PRO A 285 19.84 7.43 -7.29
C PRO A 285 20.23 6.50 -8.45
N ASP A 286 21.51 6.15 -8.54
CA ASP A 286 21.97 5.21 -9.56
C ASP A 286 21.22 3.87 -9.44
N LYS A 287 21.07 3.38 -8.22
CA LYS A 287 20.25 2.21 -7.88
C LYS A 287 18.95 2.65 -7.23
N GLY A 288 17.82 2.43 -7.90
CA GLY A 288 16.49 2.85 -7.43
C GLY A 288 15.39 2.64 -8.47
N GLU A 289 14.13 2.58 -8.05
CA GLU A 289 12.98 2.29 -8.91
C GLU A 289 11.79 3.20 -8.55
N ARG A 290 10.79 3.31 -9.44
CA ARG A 290 9.48 3.95 -9.17
C ARG A 290 9.54 5.40 -8.67
N GLY A 291 10.48 6.19 -9.17
CA GLY A 291 10.60 7.60 -8.77
C GLY A 291 11.29 7.83 -7.41
N PHE A 292 11.91 6.80 -6.84
CA PHE A 292 12.62 6.88 -5.57
C PHE A 292 13.70 7.97 -5.57
N LEU A 293 13.52 9.00 -4.72
CA LEU A 293 14.41 10.16 -4.55
C LEU A 293 14.77 10.91 -5.84
N ILE A 294 13.92 10.84 -6.89
CA ILE A 294 14.14 11.63 -8.10
C ILE A 294 13.79 13.09 -7.80
N GLN A 295 14.72 14.00 -8.09
CA GLN A 295 14.54 15.44 -7.87
C GLN A 295 14.98 16.26 -9.08
N LYS A 296 14.25 17.34 -9.33
CA LYS A 296 14.71 18.44 -10.20
C LYS A 296 15.55 19.38 -9.34
N VAL A 297 16.77 19.62 -9.76
CA VAL A 297 17.74 20.43 -9.03
C VAL A 297 17.99 21.72 -9.80
N TYR A 298 17.89 22.87 -9.11
CA TYR A 298 17.88 24.20 -9.75
C TYR A 298 19.18 24.98 -9.53
N SER A 299 20.10 24.50 -8.69
CA SER A 299 21.38 25.15 -8.44
C SER A 299 22.44 24.16 -7.96
N ILE A 300 23.70 24.61 -7.95
CA ILE A 300 24.83 23.82 -7.45
C ILE A 300 24.75 23.62 -5.92
N GLU A 301 24.18 24.58 -5.20
CA GLU A 301 23.91 24.48 -3.76
C GLU A 301 22.89 23.39 -3.48
N SER A 302 21.82 23.32 -4.28
CA SER A 302 20.84 22.24 -4.14
C SER A 302 21.46 20.85 -4.43
N CYS A 303 22.43 20.77 -5.35
CA CYS A 303 23.20 19.54 -5.56
C CYS A 303 24.02 19.17 -4.31
N ARG A 304 24.68 20.15 -3.68
CA ARG A 304 25.45 19.95 -2.43
C ARG A 304 24.56 19.41 -1.32
N ASP A 305 23.43 20.07 -1.08
CA ASP A 305 22.50 19.69 -0.01
C ASP A 305 21.97 18.27 -0.22
N LEU A 306 21.66 17.92 -1.47
CA LEU A 306 21.19 16.58 -1.84
C LEU A 306 22.24 15.50 -1.52
N ILE A 307 23.49 15.69 -1.97
CA ILE A 307 24.59 14.73 -1.77
C ILE A 307 24.92 14.58 -0.28
N GLN A 308 24.90 15.67 0.49
CA GLN A 308 25.16 15.63 1.93
C GLN A 308 24.02 14.95 2.70
N THR A 309 22.77 15.18 2.30
CA THR A 309 21.60 14.55 2.95
C THR A 309 21.54 13.05 2.68
N TYR A 310 21.91 12.62 1.48
CA TYR A 310 21.84 11.22 1.04
C TYR A 310 23.20 10.76 0.48
N PRO A 311 24.06 10.15 1.32
CA PRO A 311 25.40 9.69 0.93
C PRO A 311 25.33 8.37 0.13
N ILE A 312 24.81 8.47 -1.09
CA ILE A 312 24.62 7.38 -2.06
C ILE A 312 25.21 7.76 -3.42
N ASP A 313 25.29 6.80 -4.33
CA ASP A 313 25.71 7.08 -5.71
C ASP A 313 24.56 7.75 -6.49
N TRP A 314 24.85 8.91 -7.08
CA TRP A 314 23.91 9.76 -7.76
C TRP A 314 24.19 9.79 -9.26
N LEU A 315 23.13 9.65 -10.06
CA LEU A 315 23.15 9.88 -11.48
C LEU A 315 22.51 11.25 -11.75
N PHE A 316 23.33 12.21 -12.13
CA PHE A 316 22.87 13.50 -12.65
C PHE A 316 22.61 13.35 -14.14
N GLN A 317 21.50 13.91 -14.63
CA GLN A 317 21.07 13.78 -16.02
C GLN A 317 20.52 15.10 -16.53
N GLU A 318 20.78 15.39 -17.81
CA GLU A 318 20.18 16.48 -18.55
C GLU A 318 18.65 16.48 -18.39
N TYR A 319 18.08 17.65 -18.09
CA TYR A 319 16.64 17.79 -18.02
C TYR A 319 16.03 17.96 -19.41
N GLN A 320 15.23 16.97 -19.81
CA GLN A 320 14.42 17.03 -21.02
C GLN A 320 13.03 17.57 -20.69
N GLU A 321 12.69 18.77 -21.14
CA GLU A 321 11.45 19.45 -20.74
C GLU A 321 10.18 18.76 -21.28
N GLY A 322 10.25 18.16 -22.47
CA GLY A 322 9.09 17.59 -23.17
C GLY A 322 8.44 18.59 -24.13
N PRO A 323 7.11 18.52 -24.38
CA PRO A 323 6.11 18.12 -23.39
C PRO A 323 5.72 16.64 -23.45
N PHE A 324 6.21 15.88 -24.42
CA PHE A 324 5.80 14.50 -24.65
C PHE A 324 6.76 13.52 -24.00
N GLU A 325 6.20 12.45 -23.42
CA GLU A 325 6.95 11.31 -22.92
C GLU A 325 6.23 10.03 -23.35
N VAL A 326 6.96 9.07 -23.91
CA VAL A 326 6.42 7.77 -24.32
C VAL A 326 7.25 6.64 -23.74
N GLY A 327 6.58 5.54 -23.40
CA GLY A 327 7.20 4.27 -23.06
C GLY A 327 7.13 3.32 -24.24
N VAL A 328 8.24 3.03 -24.92
CA VAL A 328 8.29 2.11 -26.06
C VAL A 328 8.80 0.75 -25.60
N PHE A 329 7.92 -0.26 -25.66
CA PHE A 329 8.24 -1.61 -25.21
C PHE A 329 8.83 -2.41 -26.37
N TYR A 330 10.08 -2.80 -26.23
CA TYR A 330 10.87 -3.52 -27.22
C TYR A 330 11.09 -4.97 -26.79
N TYR A 331 11.10 -5.87 -27.77
CA TYR A 331 11.64 -7.21 -27.58
C TYR A 331 12.32 -7.76 -28.84
N ARG A 332 13.25 -8.68 -28.66
CA ARG A 332 13.87 -9.48 -29.72
C ARG A 332 14.04 -10.90 -29.22
N PHE A 333 13.61 -11.90 -29.99
CA PHE A 333 13.95 -13.27 -29.67
C PHE A 333 15.44 -13.50 -29.94
N PRO A 334 16.18 -14.20 -29.06
CA PRO A 334 17.60 -14.43 -29.26
C PRO A 334 17.92 -14.98 -30.66
N ASN A 335 17.08 -15.87 -31.20
CA ASN A 335 17.21 -16.46 -32.54
C ASN A 335 16.90 -15.54 -33.72
N GLN A 336 16.55 -14.27 -33.48
CA GLN A 336 16.25 -13.27 -34.51
C GLN A 336 17.31 -12.17 -34.52
N GLU A 337 17.60 -11.64 -35.70
CA GLU A 337 18.53 -10.53 -35.87
C GLU A 337 17.88 -9.19 -35.51
N GLU A 338 16.60 -9.02 -35.88
CA GLU A 338 15.83 -7.80 -35.72
C GLU A 338 14.77 -7.94 -34.61
N GLY A 339 14.69 -6.94 -33.75
CA GLY A 339 13.66 -6.83 -32.73
C GLY A 339 12.31 -6.29 -33.23
N ARG A 340 11.41 -6.04 -32.29
CA ARG A 340 10.02 -5.62 -32.52
C ARG A 340 9.55 -4.71 -31.40
N ILE A 341 8.63 -3.81 -31.73
CA ILE A 341 7.95 -2.96 -30.75
C ILE A 341 6.63 -3.62 -30.34
N PHE A 342 6.58 -4.13 -29.12
CA PHE A 342 5.40 -4.77 -28.52
C PHE A 342 4.27 -3.78 -28.29
N SER A 343 4.59 -2.59 -27.76
CA SER A 343 3.62 -1.54 -27.45
C SER A 343 4.27 -0.18 -27.33
N ILE A 344 3.46 0.86 -27.41
CA ILE A 344 3.84 2.23 -27.12
C ILE A 344 2.84 2.75 -26.08
N THR A 345 3.35 3.30 -24.98
CA THR A 345 2.55 4.00 -23.98
C THR A 345 2.73 5.50 -24.15
N ASP A 346 1.65 6.25 -24.31
CA ASP A 346 1.67 7.70 -24.19
C ASP A 346 1.46 8.11 -22.73
N LYS A 347 2.34 8.96 -22.20
CA LYS A 347 2.30 9.41 -20.81
C LYS A 347 1.72 10.81 -20.74
N ILE A 348 0.44 10.88 -20.35
CA ILE A 348 -0.27 12.14 -20.21
C ILE A 348 -0.04 12.70 -18.82
N PHE A 349 0.66 13.84 -18.75
CA PHE A 349 0.93 14.54 -17.50
C PHE A 349 -0.34 15.18 -16.93
N PRO A 350 -0.53 15.13 -15.60
CA PRO A 350 -1.76 15.58 -14.98
C PRO A 350 -1.87 17.11 -15.06
N LYS A 351 -2.97 17.59 -15.64
CA LYS A 351 -3.32 18.99 -15.75
C LYS A 351 -4.72 19.21 -15.21
N ILE A 352 -4.95 20.34 -14.55
CA ILE A 352 -6.26 20.71 -14.01
C ILE A 352 -6.68 22.07 -14.57
N THR A 353 -7.98 22.24 -14.80
CA THR A 353 -8.54 23.49 -15.34
C THR A 353 -9.34 24.20 -14.26
N GLY A 354 -9.12 25.51 -14.13
CA GLY A 354 -9.80 26.36 -13.16
C GLY A 354 -11.27 26.61 -13.51
N ASP A 355 -12.11 26.66 -12.48
CA ASP A 355 -13.51 27.06 -12.56
C ASP A 355 -13.73 28.53 -12.14
N GLY A 356 -12.66 29.24 -11.76
CA GLY A 356 -12.69 30.63 -11.30
C GLY A 356 -13.20 30.81 -9.86
N ILE A 357 -13.54 29.74 -9.15
CA ILE A 357 -14.20 29.81 -7.83
C ILE A 357 -13.51 28.92 -6.80
N SER A 358 -13.23 27.66 -7.16
CA SER A 358 -12.65 26.65 -6.28
C SER A 358 -11.13 26.81 -6.19
N ASP A 359 -10.59 26.57 -5.00
CA ASP A 359 -9.14 26.43 -4.83
C ASP A 359 -8.62 25.13 -5.47
N LEU A 360 -7.31 25.08 -5.72
CA LEU A 360 -6.64 23.92 -6.33
C LEU A 360 -6.88 22.63 -5.54
N GLU A 361 -6.88 22.68 -4.21
CA GLU A 361 -7.16 21.51 -3.37
C GLU A 361 -8.56 20.94 -3.64
N THR A 362 -9.57 21.79 -3.68
CA THR A 362 -10.96 21.44 -3.94
C THR A 362 -11.14 20.90 -5.36
N LEU A 363 -10.51 21.53 -6.35
CA LEU A 363 -10.50 21.05 -7.73
C LEU A 363 -9.92 19.63 -7.80
N ILE A 364 -8.78 19.36 -7.15
CA ILE A 364 -8.16 18.02 -7.13
C ILE A 364 -9.06 16.99 -6.43
N LYS A 365 -9.67 17.34 -5.28
CA LYS A 365 -10.58 16.44 -4.53
C LYS A 365 -11.81 16.05 -5.33
N ASN A 366 -12.34 16.98 -6.12
CA ASN A 366 -13.57 16.79 -6.88
C ASN A 366 -13.32 16.27 -8.31
N HIS A 367 -12.09 16.34 -8.79
CA HIS A 367 -11.72 15.84 -10.11
C HIS A 367 -12.02 14.34 -10.24
N GLN A 368 -12.65 13.93 -11.35
CA GLN A 368 -13.12 12.56 -11.56
C GLN A 368 -12.00 11.51 -11.41
N ARG A 369 -10.80 11.82 -11.93
CA ARG A 369 -9.59 10.99 -11.86
C ARG A 369 -8.65 11.32 -10.69
N PHE A 370 -8.09 12.54 -10.63
CA PHE A 370 -7.02 12.90 -9.68
C PHE A 370 -7.39 12.77 -8.20
N ARG A 371 -8.68 12.75 -7.84
CA ARG A 371 -9.13 12.44 -6.47
C ARG A 371 -8.57 11.12 -5.92
N PHE A 372 -8.28 10.15 -6.79
CA PHE A 372 -7.74 8.84 -6.40
C PHE A 372 -6.27 8.86 -5.99
N GLN A 373 -5.54 9.90 -6.41
CA GLN A 373 -4.12 10.18 -6.14
C GLN A 373 -3.95 11.56 -5.46
N SER A 374 -5.01 12.11 -4.85
CA SER A 374 -5.05 13.47 -4.30
C SER A 374 -3.89 13.77 -3.37
N LYS A 375 -3.49 12.82 -2.50
CA LYS A 375 -2.32 12.96 -1.63
C LYS A 375 -1.03 13.28 -2.39
N ALA A 376 -0.77 12.59 -3.49
CA ALA A 376 0.44 12.83 -4.29
C ALA A 376 0.41 14.22 -4.94
N HIS A 377 -0.77 14.64 -5.42
CA HIS A 377 -0.95 15.98 -5.97
C HIS A 377 -0.85 17.06 -4.89
N PHE A 378 -1.34 16.82 -3.67
CA PHE A 378 -1.21 17.77 -2.57
C PHE A 378 0.24 18.01 -2.19
N GLU A 379 1.02 16.94 -2.04
CA GLU A 379 2.46 17.08 -1.76
C GLU A 379 3.19 17.81 -2.88
N HIS A 380 2.88 17.52 -4.15
CA HIS A 380 3.51 18.20 -5.28
C HIS A 380 3.17 19.71 -5.34
N ASN A 381 1.95 20.08 -4.94
CA ASN A 381 1.43 21.44 -5.07
C ASN A 381 1.28 22.17 -3.73
N LYS A 382 1.93 21.68 -2.66
CA LYS A 382 1.76 22.14 -1.27
C LYS A 382 1.86 23.67 -1.07
N HIS A 383 2.66 24.34 -1.90
CA HIS A 383 2.88 25.79 -1.86
C HIS A 383 1.75 26.62 -2.48
N ARG A 384 0.82 26.00 -3.22
CA ARG A 384 -0.22 26.69 -4.01
C ARG A 384 -1.61 26.05 -3.90
N LEU A 385 -1.85 25.20 -2.90
CA LEU A 385 -3.14 24.50 -2.75
C LEU A 385 -4.35 25.42 -2.56
N ASN A 386 -4.15 26.58 -1.96
CA ASN A 386 -5.19 27.57 -1.68
C ASN A 386 -5.40 28.56 -2.85
N GLU A 387 -4.70 28.39 -3.97
CA GLU A 387 -4.82 29.24 -5.15
C GLU A 387 -6.13 28.93 -5.89
N VAL A 388 -6.91 29.97 -6.20
CA VAL A 388 -8.08 29.86 -7.09
C VAL A 388 -7.62 30.09 -8.52
N LEU A 389 -7.75 29.06 -9.35
CA LEU A 389 -7.35 29.13 -10.76
C LEU A 389 -8.42 29.88 -11.57
N PRO A 390 -8.03 30.84 -12.44
CA PRO A 390 -8.96 31.53 -13.32
C PRO A 390 -9.78 30.58 -14.20
N LEU A 391 -10.99 31.00 -14.55
CA LEU A 391 -11.90 30.19 -15.36
C LEU A 391 -11.26 29.85 -16.72
N GLY A 392 -11.15 28.55 -16.99
CA GLY A 392 -10.59 28.03 -18.25
C GLY A 392 -9.07 27.98 -18.30
N GLU A 393 -8.36 28.46 -17.28
CA GLU A 393 -6.91 28.33 -17.21
C GLU A 393 -6.51 26.91 -16.81
N THR A 394 -5.59 26.30 -17.55
CA THR A 394 -5.07 24.96 -17.28
C THR A 394 -3.65 25.03 -16.72
N THR A 395 -3.44 24.46 -15.53
CA THR A 395 -2.11 24.30 -14.94
C THR A 395 -1.72 22.83 -14.82
N SER A 396 -0.41 22.55 -14.91
CA SER A 396 0.12 21.25 -14.51
C SER A 396 0.05 21.07 -12.99
N ILE A 397 -0.31 19.87 -12.54
CA ILE A 397 -0.33 19.47 -11.12
C ILE A 397 0.63 18.30 -10.84
N GLY A 398 1.50 17.98 -11.79
CA GLY A 398 2.49 16.92 -11.71
C GLY A 398 3.39 16.90 -12.94
N SER A 399 4.67 16.57 -12.75
CA SER A 399 5.69 16.67 -13.81
C SER A 399 6.49 15.39 -14.05
N ILE A 400 6.09 14.29 -13.42
CA ILE A 400 6.80 13.00 -13.48
C ILE A 400 5.89 11.96 -14.16
N GLY A 401 6.47 11.18 -15.08
CA GLY A 401 5.80 10.14 -15.87
C GLY A 401 5.47 8.86 -15.10
N ASN A 402 4.98 8.99 -13.86
CA ASN A 402 4.66 7.88 -12.96
C ASN A 402 3.16 7.88 -12.59
N HIS A 403 2.50 6.74 -12.74
CA HIS A 403 1.07 6.56 -12.43
C HIS A 403 0.73 6.89 -10.97
N ILE A 404 1.61 6.56 -10.02
CA ILE A 404 1.39 6.85 -8.59
C ILE A 404 1.29 8.37 -8.35
N GLN A 405 1.98 9.17 -9.17
CA GLN A 405 1.98 10.64 -9.11
C GLN A 405 0.93 11.28 -10.05
N GLY A 406 0.03 10.46 -10.59
CA GLY A 406 -1.13 10.91 -11.36
C GLY A 406 -0.91 11.04 -12.86
N CYS A 407 0.25 10.66 -13.39
CA CYS A 407 0.40 10.47 -14.82
C CYS A 407 -0.59 9.40 -15.32
N MET A 408 -1.25 9.67 -16.45
CA MET A 408 -2.14 8.72 -17.09
C MET A 408 -1.39 8.03 -18.22
N PHE A 409 -1.52 6.71 -18.29
CA PHE A 409 -0.94 5.90 -19.35
C PHE A 409 -2.01 5.58 -20.37
N GLN A 410 -1.79 5.96 -21.62
CA GLN A 410 -2.69 5.69 -22.73
C GLN A 410 -1.97 4.87 -23.80
N ASP A 411 -2.74 4.21 -24.66
CA ASP A 411 -2.21 3.56 -25.84
C ASP A 411 -1.63 4.60 -26.81
N GLY A 412 -0.33 4.50 -27.01
CA GLY A 412 0.46 5.43 -27.80
C GLY A 412 0.66 4.96 -29.24
N ASP A 413 -0.13 4.02 -29.76
CA ASP A 413 0.10 3.44 -31.09
C ASP A 413 0.00 4.49 -32.23
N HIS A 414 -0.69 5.60 -31.97
CA HIS A 414 -0.73 6.77 -32.87
C HIS A 414 0.64 7.46 -33.07
N TRP A 415 1.63 7.17 -32.23
CA TRP A 415 3.02 7.57 -32.43
C TRP A 415 3.79 6.65 -33.38
N ARG A 416 3.28 5.44 -33.67
CA ARG A 416 3.96 4.45 -34.49
C ARG A 416 4.00 4.88 -35.95
N THR A 417 5.21 4.96 -36.47
CA THR A 417 5.52 5.08 -37.90
C THR A 417 6.64 4.10 -38.25
N LYS A 418 6.78 3.77 -39.53
CA LYS A 418 7.84 2.84 -39.97
C LYS A 418 9.23 3.39 -39.67
N GLU A 419 9.42 4.70 -39.81
CA GLU A 419 10.69 5.38 -39.59
C GLU A 419 11.07 5.42 -38.10
N MET A 420 10.11 5.78 -37.23
CA MET A 420 10.34 5.78 -35.79
C MET A 420 10.60 4.37 -35.29
N GLU A 421 9.78 3.40 -35.69
CA GLU A 421 9.91 2.00 -35.31
C GLU A 421 11.27 1.43 -35.73
N LYS A 422 11.69 1.65 -36.98
CA LYS A 422 13.02 1.23 -37.47
C LYS A 422 14.16 1.84 -36.66
N LYS A 423 14.05 3.13 -36.27
CA LYS A 423 15.10 3.78 -35.47
C LYS A 423 15.17 3.19 -34.06
N ILE A 424 14.04 2.98 -33.38
CA ILE A 424 14.03 2.40 -32.02
C ILE A 424 14.46 0.94 -32.03
N ILE A 425 14.03 0.16 -33.02
CA ILE A 425 14.49 -1.23 -33.20
C ILE A 425 16.01 -1.26 -33.41
N SER A 426 16.54 -0.42 -34.30
CA SER A 426 18.00 -0.31 -34.51
C SER A 426 18.77 0.02 -33.23
N ILE A 427 18.21 0.86 -32.34
CA ILE A 427 18.82 1.14 -31.04
C ILE A 427 18.78 -0.11 -30.17
N GLY A 428 17.60 -0.72 -29.98
CA GLY A 428 17.43 -1.94 -29.17
C GLY A 428 18.28 -3.12 -29.65
N ASP A 429 18.43 -3.28 -30.96
CA ASP A 429 19.23 -4.32 -31.57
C ASP A 429 20.73 -4.16 -31.29
N SER A 430 21.19 -2.91 -31.17
CA SER A 430 22.60 -2.56 -30.94
C SER A 430 23.05 -2.76 -29.49
N ILE A 431 22.14 -2.81 -28.53
CA ILE A 431 22.44 -2.94 -27.11
C ILE A 431 22.89 -4.39 -26.79
N PRO A 432 24.15 -4.61 -26.36
CA PRO A 432 24.67 -5.95 -26.13
C PRO A 432 23.89 -6.68 -25.03
N GLY A 433 23.37 -7.88 -25.36
CA GLY A 433 22.67 -8.71 -24.38
C GLY A 433 21.33 -8.14 -23.89
N PHE A 434 20.72 -7.21 -24.65
CA PHE A 434 19.37 -6.73 -24.40
C PHE A 434 18.36 -7.32 -25.41
N TYR A 435 17.28 -7.87 -24.88
CA TYR A 435 16.26 -8.58 -25.65
C TYR A 435 14.84 -8.22 -25.26
N PHE A 436 14.63 -7.58 -24.11
CA PHE A 436 13.29 -7.31 -23.60
C PHE A 436 13.30 -6.15 -22.63
N GLY A 437 12.51 -5.12 -22.89
CA GLY A 437 12.42 -3.99 -21.97
C GLY A 437 11.65 -2.81 -22.51
N ARG A 438 11.63 -1.72 -21.74
CA ARG A 438 10.95 -0.49 -22.10
C ARG A 438 11.91 0.69 -22.12
N PHE A 439 11.98 1.37 -23.25
CA PHE A 439 12.60 2.69 -23.38
C PHE A 439 11.60 3.76 -22.93
N ASP A 440 11.98 4.57 -21.95
CA ASP A 440 11.27 5.80 -21.64
C ASP A 440 11.95 6.96 -22.40
N ILE A 441 11.17 7.61 -23.27
CA ILE A 441 11.65 8.57 -24.26
C ILE A 441 10.93 9.89 -24.08
N ARG A 442 11.67 11.00 -24.13
CA ARG A 442 11.13 12.36 -24.19
C ARG A 442 11.42 13.03 -25.52
N PHE A 443 10.48 13.86 -25.97
CA PHE A 443 10.61 14.65 -27.20
C PHE A 443 9.69 15.88 -27.16
N SER A 444 9.99 16.85 -28.03
CA SER A 444 9.25 18.12 -28.11
C SER A 444 8.51 18.30 -29.44
N ASP A 445 9.06 17.75 -30.53
CA ASP A 445 8.50 17.88 -31.88
C ASP A 445 7.92 16.54 -32.37
N PRO A 446 6.57 16.41 -32.42
CA PRO A 446 5.87 15.24 -32.94
C PRO A 446 6.33 14.80 -34.33
N ASN A 447 6.64 15.74 -35.22
CA ASN A 447 7.01 15.43 -36.60
C ASN A 447 8.41 14.84 -36.67
N GLN A 448 9.35 15.39 -35.89
CA GLN A 448 10.68 14.80 -35.78
C GLN A 448 10.63 13.42 -35.18
N PHE A 449 9.87 13.23 -34.09
CA PHE A 449 9.76 11.94 -33.42
C PHE A 449 9.20 10.85 -34.35
N ARG A 450 8.15 11.18 -35.12
CA ARG A 450 7.58 10.31 -36.15
C ARG A 450 8.55 9.96 -37.29
N THR A 451 9.65 10.70 -37.45
CA THR A 451 10.73 10.36 -38.40
C THR A 451 11.93 9.70 -37.73
N GLY A 452 11.82 9.30 -36.46
CA GLY A 452 12.92 8.71 -35.69
C GLY A 452 14.00 9.73 -35.30
N ARG A 453 13.64 11.00 -35.10
CA ARG A 453 14.56 12.09 -34.77
C ARG A 453 14.03 12.93 -33.60
N GLY A 454 14.86 13.82 -33.06
CA GLY A 454 14.42 14.84 -32.09
C GLY A 454 13.91 14.28 -30.76
N PHE A 455 14.44 13.14 -30.32
CA PHE A 455 14.08 12.50 -29.05
C PHE A 455 15.32 12.14 -28.23
N LYS A 456 15.11 11.95 -26.93
CA LYS A 456 16.11 11.45 -25.99
C LYS A 456 15.55 10.33 -25.13
N ILE A 457 16.30 9.23 -25.03
CA ILE A 457 16.05 8.14 -24.09
C ILE A 457 16.51 8.60 -22.71
N ILE A 458 15.61 8.59 -21.74
CA ILE A 458 15.89 9.00 -20.36
C ILE A 458 16.11 7.80 -19.41
N GLU A 459 15.53 6.65 -19.74
CA GLU A 459 15.61 5.42 -18.97
C GLU A 459 15.39 4.19 -19.87
N LEU A 460 16.05 3.08 -19.54
CA LEU A 460 15.84 1.77 -20.13
C LEU A 460 15.58 0.76 -19.01
N ASN A 461 14.39 0.16 -19.02
CA ASN A 461 13.95 -0.79 -18.01
C ASN A 461 14.09 -2.23 -18.54
N GLY A 462 14.59 -3.15 -17.71
CA GLY A 462 14.82 -4.54 -18.08
C GLY A 462 13.61 -5.47 -17.95
N ALA A 463 13.84 -6.70 -17.48
CA ALA A 463 12.86 -7.79 -17.40
C ALA A 463 11.66 -7.51 -16.48
N THR A 464 11.80 -6.59 -15.53
CA THR A 464 10.72 -6.17 -14.61
C THR A 464 9.87 -5.04 -15.18
N SER A 465 10.20 -4.52 -16.36
CA SER A 465 9.40 -3.53 -17.04
C SER A 465 8.04 -4.10 -17.44
N GLU A 466 7.04 -3.23 -17.45
CA GLU A 466 5.69 -3.56 -17.89
C GLU A 466 5.25 -2.61 -19.01
N SER A 467 4.48 -3.17 -19.94
CA SER A 467 3.76 -2.48 -21.00
C SER A 467 2.67 -1.62 -20.38
N THR A 468 3.01 -0.41 -19.98
CA THR A 468 2.16 0.47 -19.16
C THR A 468 0.85 0.91 -19.82
N ASN A 469 0.74 0.84 -21.15
CA ASN A 469 -0.52 1.06 -21.88
C ASN A 469 -1.61 0.04 -21.50
N LEU A 470 -1.26 -1.08 -20.86
CA LEU A 470 -2.26 -2.02 -20.33
C LEU A 470 -3.17 -1.38 -19.26
N TYR A 471 -2.77 -0.22 -18.70
CA TYR A 471 -3.58 0.58 -17.78
C TYR A 471 -4.42 1.66 -18.49
N ASP A 472 -4.50 1.68 -19.82
CA ASP A 472 -5.31 2.67 -20.54
C ASP A 472 -6.77 2.64 -20.03
N PRO A 473 -7.33 3.77 -19.56
CA PRO A 473 -8.72 3.82 -19.09
C PRO A 473 -9.75 3.49 -20.16
N ASN A 474 -9.38 3.56 -21.45
CA ASN A 474 -10.22 3.20 -22.59
C ASN A 474 -10.15 1.72 -22.96
N PHE A 475 -9.21 0.95 -22.38
CA PHE A 475 -9.12 -0.48 -22.66
C PHE A 475 -10.20 -1.27 -21.94
N SER A 476 -10.70 -2.28 -22.63
CA SER A 476 -11.46 -3.35 -22.00
C SER A 476 -10.55 -4.22 -21.15
N ILE A 477 -11.13 -4.90 -20.16
CA ILE A 477 -10.40 -5.84 -19.29
C ILE A 477 -9.65 -6.88 -20.15
N SER A 478 -10.27 -7.41 -21.22
CA SER A 478 -9.63 -8.42 -22.07
C SER A 478 -8.43 -7.87 -22.84
N GLN A 479 -8.47 -6.61 -23.29
CA GLN A 479 -7.33 -5.96 -23.95
C GLN A 479 -6.13 -5.83 -23.01
N SER A 480 -6.35 -5.32 -21.79
CA SER A 480 -5.32 -5.21 -20.76
C SER A 480 -4.67 -6.56 -20.43
N TYR A 481 -5.48 -7.60 -20.21
CA TYR A 481 -4.94 -8.94 -19.91
C TYR A 481 -4.29 -9.62 -21.12
N SER A 482 -4.75 -9.34 -22.35
CA SER A 482 -4.08 -9.83 -23.57
C SER A 482 -2.65 -9.30 -23.66
N LEU A 483 -2.44 -8.02 -23.37
CA LEU A 483 -1.10 -7.43 -23.30
C LEU A 483 -0.28 -8.04 -22.16
N LEU A 484 -0.85 -8.15 -20.96
CA LEU A 484 -0.17 -8.73 -19.80
C LEU A 484 0.29 -10.17 -20.08
N PHE A 485 -0.60 -11.04 -20.54
CA PHE A 485 -0.25 -12.44 -20.84
C PHE A 485 0.69 -12.56 -22.04
N GLY A 486 0.53 -11.71 -23.06
CA GLY A 486 1.43 -11.64 -24.21
C GLY A 486 2.86 -11.30 -23.80
N GLN A 487 3.02 -10.25 -22.99
CA GLN A 487 4.31 -9.82 -22.47
C GLN A 487 5.01 -10.94 -21.68
N TRP A 488 4.31 -11.57 -20.73
CA TRP A 488 4.89 -12.64 -19.92
C TRP A 488 5.26 -13.87 -20.75
N LYS A 489 4.49 -14.21 -21.78
CA LYS A 489 4.83 -15.29 -22.71
C LYS A 489 6.16 -15.01 -23.43
N ILE A 490 6.34 -13.79 -23.93
CA ILE A 490 7.56 -13.36 -24.62
C ILE A 490 8.75 -13.41 -23.66
N LEU A 491 8.59 -12.87 -22.44
CA LEU A 491 9.63 -12.88 -21.41
C LEU A 491 10.16 -14.30 -21.13
N PHE A 492 9.25 -15.25 -20.88
CA PHE A 492 9.64 -16.64 -20.62
C PHE A 492 10.29 -17.31 -21.83
N GLN A 493 9.79 -17.03 -23.04
CA GLN A 493 10.35 -17.58 -24.27
C GLN A 493 11.78 -17.09 -24.51
N ILE A 494 12.05 -15.79 -24.36
CA ILE A 494 13.39 -15.21 -24.51
C ILE A 494 14.36 -15.84 -23.51
N GLY A 495 13.97 -15.94 -22.23
CA GLY A 495 14.79 -16.57 -21.20
C GLY A 495 15.12 -18.03 -21.53
N TYR A 496 14.13 -18.79 -22.02
CA TYR A 496 14.33 -20.18 -22.44
C TYR A 496 15.24 -20.32 -23.68
N GLU A 497 15.15 -19.40 -24.63
CA GLU A 497 16.04 -19.39 -25.80
C GLU A 497 17.48 -19.01 -25.43
N ASN A 498 17.67 -18.09 -24.47
CA ASN A 498 19.00 -17.78 -23.93
C ASN A 498 19.60 -18.97 -23.15
N ASP A 499 18.80 -19.73 -22.41
CA ASP A 499 19.25 -20.96 -21.75
C ASP A 499 19.76 -21.99 -22.77
N LYS A 500 19.01 -22.20 -23.87
CA LYS A 500 19.42 -23.10 -24.97
C LYS A 500 20.74 -22.69 -25.61
N ARG A 501 21.11 -21.42 -25.52
CA ARG A 501 22.38 -20.86 -26.02
C ARG A 501 23.52 -20.93 -25.01
N GLY A 502 23.27 -21.49 -23.83
CA GLY A 502 24.27 -21.65 -22.78
C GLY A 502 24.48 -20.42 -21.92
N VAL A 503 23.55 -19.45 -21.90
CA VAL A 503 23.64 -18.32 -20.97
C VAL A 503 23.44 -18.83 -19.53
N PRO A 504 24.40 -18.63 -18.63
CA PRO A 504 24.31 -19.16 -17.28
C PRO A 504 23.22 -18.46 -16.48
N LEU A 505 22.37 -19.25 -15.81
CA LEU A 505 21.38 -18.73 -14.87
C LEU A 505 22.03 -17.97 -13.73
N PHE A 506 21.41 -16.85 -13.32
CA PHE A 506 21.86 -16.14 -12.13
C PHE A 506 21.76 -17.06 -10.89
N PRO A 507 22.80 -17.18 -10.05
CA PRO A 507 22.77 -18.08 -8.90
C PRO A 507 21.67 -17.69 -7.91
N TYR A 508 20.94 -18.69 -7.37
CA TYR A 508 19.82 -18.46 -6.44
C TYR A 508 20.21 -17.64 -5.20
N LEU A 509 21.34 -17.99 -4.58
CA LEU A 509 21.81 -17.31 -3.36
C LEU A 509 22.17 -15.86 -3.64
N ASP A 510 22.79 -15.60 -4.79
CA ASP A 510 23.18 -14.25 -5.17
C ASP A 510 21.97 -13.41 -5.55
N LEU A 511 20.97 -13.98 -6.25
CA LEU A 511 19.71 -13.31 -6.52
C LEU A 511 18.99 -12.94 -5.23
N PHE A 512 18.92 -13.86 -4.27
CA PHE A 512 18.31 -13.60 -2.97
C PHE A 512 19.05 -12.50 -2.20
N LYS A 513 20.38 -12.54 -2.16
CA LYS A 513 21.21 -11.50 -1.55
C LYS A 513 20.99 -10.15 -2.24
N LEU A 514 20.97 -10.11 -3.57
CA LEU A 514 20.76 -8.91 -4.38
C LEU A 514 19.41 -8.25 -4.05
N VAL A 515 18.32 -9.03 -4.09
CA VAL A 515 16.97 -8.54 -3.75
C VAL A 515 16.88 -8.10 -2.29
N LYS A 516 17.49 -8.84 -1.35
CA LYS A 516 17.52 -8.48 0.07
C LYS A 516 18.27 -7.17 0.31
N ASN A 517 19.45 -7.02 -0.29
CA ASN A 517 20.29 -5.83 -0.18
C ASN A 517 19.59 -4.61 -0.78
N HIS A 518 18.96 -4.77 -1.96
CA HIS A 518 18.19 -3.70 -2.59
C HIS A 518 17.00 -3.25 -1.71
N ARG A 519 16.26 -4.20 -1.12
CA ARG A 519 15.16 -3.88 -0.18
C ARG A 519 15.66 -3.15 1.07
N ASN A 520 16.80 -3.57 1.62
CA ASN A 520 17.40 -2.91 2.78
C ASN A 520 17.84 -1.49 2.44
N TYR A 521 18.54 -1.31 1.33
CA TYR A 521 18.94 0.00 0.80
C TYR A 521 17.73 0.95 0.70
N ARG A 522 16.62 0.49 0.10
CA ARG A 522 15.39 1.31 0.05
C ARG A 522 14.87 1.67 1.43
N LYS A 523 14.79 0.71 2.35
CA LYS A 523 14.29 0.97 3.72
C LYS A 523 15.13 2.00 4.48
N LEU A 524 16.44 2.02 4.27
CA LEU A 524 17.38 2.96 4.91
C LEU A 524 17.11 4.41 4.50
N TYR A 525 16.73 4.64 3.23
CA TYR A 525 16.60 5.98 2.66
C TYR A 525 15.16 6.35 2.27
N SER A 526 14.18 5.52 2.61
CA SER A 526 12.75 5.84 2.48
C SER A 526 12.31 6.68 3.67
N THR A 527 11.80 7.89 3.42
CA THR A 527 11.11 8.67 4.48
C THR A 527 9.85 7.93 4.93
N PRO A 528 9.39 8.09 6.19
CA PRO A 528 8.18 7.45 6.70
C PRO A 528 6.92 7.69 5.84
N GLU A 529 6.90 8.80 5.10
CA GLU A 529 5.81 9.24 4.21
C GLU A 529 5.81 8.54 2.83
N SER A 530 6.88 7.81 2.48
CA SER A 530 7.05 7.11 1.20
C SER A 530 6.65 5.62 1.24
N LYS A 531 6.07 5.14 2.36
CA LYS A 531 5.65 3.74 2.57
C LYS A 531 4.15 3.51 2.38
#